data_AF-A0A7X5WMG5-F1
#
_entry.id   AF-A0A7X5WMG5-F1
#
_cell.length_a   1.000
_cell.length_b   1.000
_cell.length_c   1.000
_cell.angle_alpha   90.00
_cell.angle_beta   90.00
_cell.angle_gamma   90.00
#
_symmetry.space_group_name_H-M   'P 1'
#
loop_
_entity.id
_entity.type
_entity.pdbx_description
1 polymer ?
#
loop_
_entity_poly.entity_id
_entity_poly.type
_entity_poly.pdbx_seq_one_letter_code
_entity_poly.pdbx_strand_id
1 'polypeptide(L)' 'SRNEDVDVIGLADDELEAAVQVFFVRKGRVMGRRGFVVDKAEDLDPGELVSRVLERLYFDDNPIGSPKEVLVPDL' A
#
# COMPACT_ATOMS: atom_id res chain seq x y z
N SER A 1 3.91 -23.17 -9.87
CA SER A 1 2.72 -22.57 -9.23
C SER A 1 3.11 -21.15 -8.82
N ARG A 2 2.46 -20.09 -9.32
CA ARG A 2 2.69 -18.72 -8.83
C ARG A 2 2.16 -18.64 -7.41
N ASN A 3 3.01 -18.97 -6.45
CA ASN A 3 2.71 -18.91 -5.03
C ASN A 3 2.87 -17.46 -4.52
N GLU A 4 2.45 -16.50 -5.34
CA GLU A 4 2.60 -15.07 -5.09
C GLU A 4 1.63 -14.70 -3.95
N ASP A 5 2.23 -14.24 -2.86
CA ASP A 5 1.58 -13.80 -1.64
C ASP A 5 2.16 -12.43 -1.29
N VAL A 6 1.53 -11.41 -1.85
CA VAL A 6 2.08 -10.06 -1.95
C VAL A 6 0.96 -9.03 -1.88
N ASP A 7 1.23 -7.91 -1.22
CA ASP A 7 0.38 -6.73 -1.34
C ASP A 7 1.06 -5.74 -2.29
N VAL A 8 0.32 -5.23 -3.28
CA VAL A 8 0.84 -4.30 -4.29
C VAL A 8 0.24 -2.93 -4.05
N ILE A 9 1.10 -1.94 -3.85
CA ILE A 9 0.74 -0.56 -3.55
C ILE A 9 1.05 0.32 -4.76
N GLY A 10 0.05 1.06 -5.22
CA GLY A 10 0.20 2.15 -6.18
C GLY A 10 -0.05 3.49 -5.50
N LEU A 11 0.72 4.51 -5.89
CA LEU A 11 0.64 5.87 -5.38
C LEU A 11 0.55 6.86 -6.54
N ALA A 12 -0.20 7.94 -6.34
CA ALA A 12 -0.16 9.15 -7.15
C ALA A 12 -0.37 10.33 -6.20
N ASP A 13 0.51 11.32 -6.21
CA ASP A 13 0.46 12.44 -5.27
C ASP A 13 0.64 13.81 -5.94
N ASP A 14 0.31 14.85 -5.19
CA ASP A 14 0.62 16.24 -5.45
C ASP A 14 1.18 16.92 -4.19
N GLU A 15 1.17 18.25 -4.14
CA GLU A 15 1.69 19.02 -3.00
C GLU A 15 0.85 18.87 -1.72
N LEU A 16 -0.42 18.47 -1.82
CA LEU A 16 -1.38 18.47 -0.71
C LEU A 16 -1.79 17.06 -0.27
N GLU A 17 -1.88 16.12 -1.20
CA GLU A 17 -2.39 14.79 -0.92
C GLU A 17 -1.77 13.70 -1.79
N ALA A 18 -1.90 12.46 -1.32
CA ALA A 18 -1.53 11.26 -2.07
C ALA A 18 -2.69 10.27 -2.12
N ALA A 19 -3.08 9.88 -3.32
CA ALA A 19 -4.01 8.80 -3.58
C ALA A 19 -3.29 7.44 -3.54
N VAL A 20 -3.83 6.51 -2.77
CA VAL A 20 -3.25 5.18 -2.57
C VAL A 20 -4.22 4.11 -3.03
N GLN A 21 -3.73 3.14 -3.79
CA GLN A 21 -4.47 1.95 -4.16
C GLN A 21 -3.67 0.70 -3.80
N VAL A 22 -4.29 -0.20 -3.04
CA VAL A 22 -3.69 -1.47 -2.63
C VAL A 22 -4.48 -2.63 -3.20
N PHE A 23 -3.77 -3.64 -3.73
CA PHE A 23 -4.31 -4.94 -4.10
C PHE A 23 -3.69 -6.02 -3.22
N PHE A 24 -4.53 -6.82 -2.56
CA PHE A 24 -4.09 -7.94 -1.72
C PHE A 24 -4.07 -9.20 -2.58
N VAL A 25 -2.88 -9.75 -2.89
CA VAL A 25 -2.73 -10.91 -3.76
C VAL A 25 -2.34 -12.13 -2.93
N ARG A 26 -3.12 -13.21 -3.03
CA ARG A 26 -2.82 -14.50 -2.37
C ARG A 26 -2.92 -15.63 -3.39
N LYS A 27 -1.89 -16.48 -3.45
CA LYS A 27 -1.81 -17.60 -4.41
C LYS A 27 -2.04 -17.14 -5.86
N GLY A 28 -1.54 -15.96 -6.21
CA GLY A 28 -1.69 -15.35 -7.54
C GLY A 28 -3.08 -14.82 -7.88
N ARG A 29 -3.98 -14.65 -6.90
CA ARG A 29 -5.31 -14.05 -7.09
C ARG A 29 -5.49 -12.80 -6.25
N VAL A 30 -6.15 -11.79 -6.81
CA VAL A 30 -6.59 -10.61 -6.06
C VAL A 30 -7.72 -11.01 -5.13
N MET A 31 -7.48 -10.93 -3.82
CA MET A 31 -8.42 -11.26 -2.76
C MET A 31 -9.26 -10.05 -2.34
N GLY A 32 -8.76 -8.84 -2.62
CA GLY A 32 -9.43 -7.59 -2.28
C GLY A 32 -8.64 -6.38 -2.74
N ARG A 33 -9.26 -5.22 -2.58
CA ARG A 33 -8.63 -3.92 -2.84
C ARG A 33 -9.03 -2.90 -1.79
N ARG A 34 -8.13 -1.99 -1.45
CA ARG A 34 -8.37 -0.86 -0.55
C ARG A 34 -7.82 0.42 -1.17
N GLY A 35 -8.63 1.47 -1.22
CA GLY A 35 -8.22 2.79 -1.66
C GLY A 35 -8.42 3.81 -0.54
N PHE A 36 -7.48 4.74 -0.39
CA PHE A 36 -7.57 5.85 0.56
C PHE A 36 -6.67 6.99 0.13
N VAL A 37 -6.88 8.16 0.74
CA VAL A 37 -6.04 9.36 0.55
C VAL A 37 -5.22 9.59 1.82
N VAL A 38 -4.00 10.08 1.65
CA VAL A 38 -3.12 10.55 2.72
C VAL A 38 -2.90 12.04 2.55
N ASP A 39 -3.25 12.84 3.56
CA ASP A 39 -2.98 14.27 3.56
C ASP A 39 -1.49 14.54 3.84
N LYS A 40 -0.89 15.48 3.10
CA LYS A 40 0.49 15.95 3.26
C LYS A 40 0.48 17.29 3.98
N ALA A 41 0.78 17.28 5.28
CA ALA A 41 0.90 18.51 6.07
C ALA A 41 2.20 19.27 5.79
N GLU A 42 3.19 18.57 5.25
CA GLU A 42 4.50 19.03 4.85
C GLU A 42 4.92 18.23 3.60
N ASP A 43 5.92 18.72 2.88
CA ASP A 43 6.48 17.96 1.76
C ASP A 43 7.13 16.69 2.31
N LEU A 44 6.57 15.54 1.91
CA LEU A 44 7.09 14.23 2.29
C LEU A 44 7.97 13.71 1.16
N ASP A 45 9.13 13.19 1.51
CA ASP A 45 9.88 12.40 0.56
C ASP A 45 9.11 11.10 0.24
N PRO A 46 9.42 10.45 -0.89
CA PRO A 46 8.67 9.28 -1.31
C PRO A 46 8.73 8.10 -0.32
N GLY A 47 9.84 7.94 0.42
CA GLY A 47 10.00 6.92 1.45
C GLY A 47 9.18 7.21 2.70
N GLU A 48 9.05 8.48 3.08
CA GLU A 48 8.19 8.93 4.19
C GLU A 48 6.71 8.68 3.86
N LEU A 49 6.28 8.99 2.63
CA LEU A 49 4.92 8.71 2.18
C LEU A 49 4.62 7.21 2.23
N VAL A 50 5.53 6.37 1.69
CA VAL A 50 5.41 4.91 1.77
C VAL A 50 5.31 4.45 3.23
N SER A 51 6.12 5.00 4.13
CA SER A 51 6.11 4.63 5.55
C SER A 51 4.75 4.90 6.20
N ARG A 52 4.14 6.08 5.98
CA ARG A 52 2.79 6.40 6.46
C ARG A 52 1.72 5.46 5.90
N VAL A 53 1.87 5.08 4.64
CA VAL A 53 0.96 4.13 3.97
C VAL A 53 1.05 2.74 4.61
N LEU A 54 2.26 2.25 4.87
CA LEU A 54 2.48 0.96 5.52
C LEU A 54 1.93 0.95 6.95
N GLU A 55 2.18 2.01 7.73
CA GLU A 55 1.60 2.16 9.06
C GLU A 55 0.07 2.08 8.99
N ARG A 56 -0.57 2.86 8.12
CA ARG A 56 -2.03 2.86 8.00
C ARG A 56 -2.62 1.50 7.54
N LEU A 57 -1.87 0.73 6.75
CA LEU A 57 -2.31 -0.56 6.26
C LEU A 57 -2.18 -1.68 7.29
N TYR A 58 -1.13 -1.64 8.11
CA TYR A 58 -0.74 -2.76 8.96
C TYR A 58 -0.77 -2.45 10.46
N PHE A 59 -1.22 -1.26 10.85
CA PHE A 59 -1.46 -0.91 12.26
C PHE A 59 -2.59 -1.76 12.87
N ASP A 60 -3.67 -1.96 12.11
CA ASP A 60 -4.80 -2.80 12.51
C ASP A 60 -4.70 -4.20 11.90
N ASP A 61 -5.40 -5.16 12.50
CA ASP A 61 -5.51 -6.52 11.95
C ASP A 61 -6.11 -6.50 10.53
N ASN A 62 -5.35 -7.04 9.58
CA ASN A 62 -5.84 -7.25 8.22
C ASN A 62 -6.61 -8.59 8.14
N PRO A 63 -7.93 -8.60 7.88
CA PRO A 63 -8.71 -9.83 7.80
C PRO A 63 -8.32 -10.74 6.61
N ILE A 64 -7.53 -10.24 5.65
CA ILE A 64 -6.95 -11.02 4.54
C ILE A 64 -5.60 -11.66 4.96
N GLY A 65 -5.08 -11.30 6.14
CA GLY A 65 -3.78 -11.69 6.67
C GLY A 65 -2.62 -10.87 6.11
N SER A 66 -1.48 -10.90 6.80
CA SER A 66 -0.25 -10.21 6.37
C SER A 66 0.40 -10.91 5.19
N PRO A 67 0.87 -10.18 4.16
CA PRO A 67 1.59 -10.76 3.03
C PRO A 67 3.02 -11.15 3.44
N LYS A 68 3.69 -11.93 2.58
CA LYS A 68 5.14 -12.21 2.75
C LYS A 68 6.02 -11.08 2.22
N GLU A 69 5.48 -10.29 1.30
CA GLU A 69 6.18 -9.21 0.61
C GLU A 69 5.19 -8.08 0.34
N VAL A 70 5.69 -6.85 0.33
CA VAL A 70 4.93 -5.66 -0.07
C VAL A 70 5.68 -5.00 -1.20
N LEU A 71 5.02 -4.85 -2.35
CA LEU A 71 5.56 -4.12 -3.48
C LEU A 71 5.07 -2.68 -3.41
N VAL A 72 6.01 -1.75 -3.43
CA VAL A 72 5.76 -0.31 -3.43
C VAL A 72 6.22 0.27 -4.77
N PRO A 73 5.73 1.45 -5.18
CA PRO A 73 6.21 2.08 -6.40
C PRO A 73 7.72 2.35 -6.35
N ASP A 74 8.40 2.16 -7.47
CA ASP A 74 9.71 2.79 -7.66
C ASP A 74 9.47 4.31 -7.76
N LEU A 75 10.10 5.07 -6.86
CA LEU A 75 9.93 6.52 -6.74
C LEU A 75 11.17 7.24 -7.24
#